data_AF-A0A9X3CWZ9-F1
#
_entry.id   AF-A0A9X3CWZ9-F1
#
_cell.length_a   1.000
_cell.length_b   1.000
_cell.length_c   1.000
_cell.angle_alpha   90.00
_cell.angle_beta   90.00
_cell.angle_gamma   90.00
#
_symmetry.space_group_name_H-M   'P 1'
#
loop_
_entity.id
_entity.type
_entity.pdbx_description
1 polymer ?
#
loop_
_entity_poly.entity_id
_entity_poly.type
_entity_poly.pdbx_seq_one_letter_code
_entity_poly.pdbx_strand_id
1 'polypeptide(L)'
;MAYKILYIDDLETESRLSDIRNLGYVADLFNPTSDLTDLFGALETDTRACVLDYRLTKGINNACFDAPTIAQTLRTKHKNDLKDFPLILMSNETIKVQEFDKDLTSQDLFDFVLTKEEFSRDKQRFREKLDAFINSYETIVKYKFDLKKIIGFDDNYILHSRIKSDAAAISKNLYTLSSFIYYDIVRPIGIMIGEDVLSARLGVSKESGDWKKLLEIIDSSIYEGVFSEYLTRWWMDKIIKWWNDEISPGVSLRSLNAEERVELLKSKTGLKELVPLTKTKHSLSSSFWTICKHSGQPLDPFDGIELLKTYLPWKDKEYISIDSALEKMDDYKLLISKIDKKAIRDIVEKERTNG
;
A
#
# COMPACT_ATOMS: atom_id res chain seq x y z
N MET A 1 13.83 -21.44 5.66
CA MET A 1 15.21 -20.94 5.91
C MET A 1 15.09 -19.49 6.30
N ALA A 2 15.91 -19.01 7.24
CA ALA A 2 15.94 -17.59 7.60
C ALA A 2 16.59 -16.78 6.46
N TYR A 3 16.01 -15.62 6.10
CA TYR A 3 16.64 -14.72 5.14
C TYR A 3 17.87 -14.03 5.75
N LYS A 4 18.91 -13.85 4.93
CA LYS A 4 20.11 -13.10 5.31
C LYS A 4 19.94 -11.63 4.97
N ILE A 5 20.13 -10.76 5.97
CA ILE A 5 19.90 -9.31 5.89
C ILE A 5 21.16 -8.57 6.28
N LEU A 6 21.58 -7.60 5.48
CA LEU A 6 22.66 -6.69 5.87
C LEU A 6 22.06 -5.44 6.51
N TYR A 7 22.39 -5.17 7.76
CA TYR A 7 22.04 -3.92 8.44
C TYR A 7 23.20 -2.94 8.31
N ILE A 8 22.94 -1.75 7.76
CA ILE A 8 23.96 -0.72 7.53
C ILE A 8 23.69 0.45 8.47
N ASP A 9 24.57 0.63 9.44
CA ASP A 9 24.50 1.68 10.47
C ASP A 9 25.92 2.03 10.91
N ASP A 10 26.20 3.33 11.07
CA ASP A 10 27.49 3.87 11.47
C ASP A 10 27.59 4.05 13.00
N LEU A 11 26.45 4.01 13.69
CA LEU A 11 26.33 4.03 15.14
C LEU A 11 26.06 2.61 15.61
N GLU A 12 26.97 2.05 16.43
CA GLU A 12 26.79 0.71 16.99
C GLU A 12 25.48 0.63 17.80
N THR A 13 24.44 0.06 17.19
CA THR A 13 23.18 -0.23 17.85
C THR A 13 22.95 -1.75 17.86
N GLU A 14 23.73 -2.46 18.68
CA GLU A 14 23.53 -3.88 19.03
C GLU A 14 22.04 -4.21 19.29
N SER A 15 21.32 -3.27 19.91
CA SER A 15 19.87 -3.34 20.13
C SER A 15 19.05 -3.52 18.83
N ARG A 16 19.32 -2.73 17.78
CA ARG A 16 18.55 -2.80 16.52
C ARG A 16 18.90 -4.05 15.73
N LEU A 17 20.17 -4.43 15.71
CA LEU A 17 20.61 -5.67 15.10
C LEU A 17 19.97 -6.88 15.79
N SER A 18 19.93 -6.88 17.13
CA SER A 18 19.23 -7.90 17.93
C SER A 18 17.74 -7.94 17.61
N ASP A 19 17.08 -6.80 17.46
CA ASP A 19 15.67 -6.74 17.05
C ASP A 19 15.43 -7.38 15.68
N ILE A 20 16.29 -7.15 14.69
CA ILE A 20 16.19 -7.78 13.37
C ILE A 20 16.41 -9.30 13.50
N ARG A 21 17.39 -9.74 14.29
CA ARG A 21 17.63 -11.18 14.53
C ARG A 21 16.45 -11.86 15.22
N ASN A 22 15.82 -11.18 16.18
CA ASN A 22 14.65 -11.68 16.90
C ASN A 22 13.42 -11.88 16.01
N LEU A 23 13.38 -11.24 14.83
CA LEU A 23 12.37 -11.50 13.80
C LEU A 23 12.62 -12.78 12.99
N GLY A 24 13.70 -13.51 13.29
CA GLY A 24 14.06 -14.76 12.63
C GLY A 24 14.97 -14.58 11.42
N TYR A 25 15.61 -13.42 11.26
CA TYR A 25 16.60 -13.17 10.21
C TYR A 25 18.02 -13.52 10.65
N VAL A 26 18.85 -13.93 9.70
CA VAL A 26 20.31 -13.91 9.88
C VAL A 26 20.77 -12.50 9.52
N ALA A 27 21.18 -11.71 10.52
CA ALA A 27 21.54 -10.31 10.29
C ALA A 27 22.97 -10.00 10.70
N ASP A 28 23.68 -9.31 9.81
CA ASP A 28 25.04 -8.82 9.99
C ASP A 28 25.04 -7.28 9.96
N LEU A 29 25.88 -6.67 10.80
CA LEU A 29 26.06 -5.22 10.83
C LEU A 29 27.25 -4.85 9.94
N PHE A 30 27.03 -3.93 9.01
CA PHE A 30 28.06 -3.26 8.26
C PHE A 30 28.18 -1.80 8.72
N ASN A 31 29.32 -1.46 9.32
CA ASN A 31 29.66 -0.10 9.69
C ASN A 31 30.41 0.55 8.51
N PRO A 32 29.77 1.46 7.75
CA PRO A 32 30.35 2.00 6.52
C PRO A 32 31.64 2.79 6.77
N THR A 33 32.59 2.66 5.86
CA THR A 33 33.84 3.43 5.84
C THR A 33 33.75 4.56 4.81
N SER A 34 34.81 5.35 4.65
CA SER A 34 34.91 6.33 3.56
C SER A 34 35.06 5.68 2.17
N ASP A 35 35.40 4.39 2.09
CA ASP A 35 35.49 3.63 0.83
C ASP A 35 34.24 2.78 0.62
N LEU A 36 33.41 3.19 -0.34
CA LEU A 36 32.17 2.48 -0.65
C LEU A 36 32.41 1.06 -1.21
N THR A 37 33.61 0.75 -1.68
CA THR A 37 33.92 -0.60 -2.19
C THR A 37 33.93 -1.66 -1.08
N ASP A 38 34.16 -1.27 0.18
CA ASP A 38 34.12 -2.15 1.34
C ASP A 38 32.73 -2.80 1.51
N LEU A 39 31.66 -2.09 1.14
CA LEU A 39 30.29 -2.62 1.13
C LEU A 39 30.18 -3.87 0.27
N PHE A 40 30.88 -3.92 -0.86
CA PHE A 40 30.83 -5.07 -1.76
C PHE A 40 31.57 -6.28 -1.21
N GLY A 41 32.53 -6.08 -0.30
CA GLY A 41 33.17 -7.16 0.44
C GLY A 41 32.27 -7.72 1.55
N ALA A 42 31.44 -6.86 2.16
CA ALA A 42 30.47 -7.25 3.18
C ALA A 42 29.22 -7.94 2.61
N LEU A 43 28.87 -7.67 1.34
CA LEU A 43 27.73 -8.28 0.68
C LEU A 43 28.04 -9.73 0.26
N GLU A 44 27.45 -10.67 0.99
CA GLU A 44 27.47 -12.08 0.62
C GLU A 44 26.47 -12.41 -0.49
N THR A 45 26.74 -13.49 -1.24
CA THR A 45 25.96 -13.89 -2.41
C THR A 45 24.51 -14.29 -2.11
N ASP A 46 24.23 -14.65 -0.86
CA ASP A 46 22.91 -15.05 -0.37
C ASP A 46 22.20 -13.93 0.42
N THR A 47 22.77 -12.72 0.48
CA THR A 47 22.09 -11.53 1.02
C THR A 47 20.78 -11.30 0.28
N ARG A 48 19.67 -11.23 1.03
CA ARG A 48 18.31 -11.08 0.48
C ARG A 48 17.68 -9.73 0.69
N ALA A 49 18.21 -8.88 1.57
CA ALA A 49 17.83 -7.48 1.65
C ALA A 49 18.89 -6.66 2.41
N CYS A 50 18.81 -5.34 2.28
CA CYS A 50 19.54 -4.40 3.13
C CYS A 50 18.59 -3.47 3.88
N VAL A 51 18.89 -3.22 5.14
CA VAL A 51 18.22 -2.21 5.97
C VAL A 51 19.26 -1.13 6.29
N LEU A 52 18.98 0.12 5.95
CA LEU A 52 19.94 1.22 6.03
C LEU A 52 19.44 2.30 7.00
N ASP A 53 20.27 2.71 7.95
CA ASP A 53 20.06 4.00 8.61
C ASP A 53 20.26 5.14 7.61
N TYR A 54 19.44 6.19 7.69
CA TYR A 54 19.56 7.32 6.79
C TYR A 54 20.91 8.05 6.91
N ARG A 55 21.36 8.38 8.13
CA ARG A 55 22.57 9.17 8.38
C ARG A 55 23.72 8.25 8.73
N LEU A 56 24.72 8.18 7.85
CA LEU A 56 25.85 7.26 8.03
C LEU A 56 27.19 7.96 8.28
N THR A 57 27.16 9.27 8.53
CA THR A 57 28.34 10.17 8.58
C THR A 57 28.81 10.53 9.99
N LYS A 58 28.21 9.96 11.03
CA LYS A 58 28.48 10.22 12.45
C LYS A 58 29.34 9.15 13.13
N GLY A 59 29.54 8.01 12.49
CA GLY A 59 30.32 6.89 13.01
C GLY A 59 31.83 7.14 13.02
N ILE A 60 32.54 6.30 13.77
CA ILE A 60 34.00 6.37 13.94
C ILE A 60 34.80 6.11 12.65
N ASN A 61 34.18 5.45 11.68
CA ASN A 61 34.80 5.08 10.40
C ASN A 61 34.75 6.20 9.35
N ASN A 62 34.25 7.39 9.73
CA ASN A 62 34.24 8.61 8.92
C ASN A 62 33.66 8.42 7.50
N ALA A 63 32.59 7.64 7.35
CA ALA A 63 31.91 7.55 6.06
C ALA A 63 31.45 8.95 5.63
N CYS A 64 31.58 9.24 4.34
CA CYS A 64 31.32 10.56 3.77
C CYS A 64 30.03 10.62 2.94
N PHE A 65 29.16 9.61 3.11
CA PHE A 65 27.93 9.43 2.34
C PHE A 65 26.79 8.94 3.23
N ASP A 66 25.56 9.32 2.88
CA ASP A 66 24.32 8.85 3.52
C ASP A 66 23.70 7.68 2.71
N ALA A 67 22.66 7.03 3.26
CA ALA A 67 22.00 5.87 2.65
C ALA A 67 21.62 5.99 1.16
N PRO A 68 21.15 7.15 0.64
CA PRO A 68 20.87 7.28 -0.78
C PRO A 68 22.06 6.99 -1.70
N THR A 69 23.28 7.32 -1.28
CA THR A 69 24.49 7.07 -2.09
C THR A 69 24.74 5.57 -2.21
N ILE A 70 24.57 4.84 -1.10
CA ILE A 70 24.66 3.38 -1.06
C ILE A 70 23.59 2.78 -1.97
N ALA A 71 22.33 3.21 -1.81
CA ALA A 71 21.21 2.68 -2.57
C ALA A 71 21.39 2.91 -4.08
N GLN A 72 21.79 4.11 -4.50
CA GLN A 72 22.10 4.42 -5.89
C GLN A 72 23.19 3.49 -6.45
N THR A 73 24.23 3.25 -5.65
CA THR A 73 25.36 2.42 -6.04
C THR A 73 24.94 0.96 -6.23
N LEU A 74 24.16 0.40 -5.29
CA LEU A 74 23.63 -0.96 -5.39
C LEU A 74 22.68 -1.13 -6.58
N ARG A 75 21.73 -0.21 -6.76
CA ARG A 75 20.82 -0.21 -7.93
C ARG A 75 21.56 -0.12 -9.25
N THR A 76 22.64 0.66 -9.30
CA THR A 76 23.47 0.79 -10.51
C THR A 76 24.25 -0.48 -10.79
N LYS A 77 24.84 -1.10 -9.76
CA LYS A 77 25.58 -2.36 -9.87
C LYS A 77 24.71 -3.50 -10.38
N HIS A 78 23.51 -3.64 -9.81
CA HIS A 78 22.58 -4.72 -10.12
C HIS A 78 21.61 -4.39 -11.27
N LYS A 79 21.76 -3.25 -11.94
CA LYS A 79 20.88 -2.79 -13.03
C LYS A 79 20.71 -3.83 -14.15
N ASN A 80 21.76 -4.59 -14.43
CA ASN A 80 21.82 -5.54 -15.56
C ASN A 80 21.94 -6.99 -15.10
N ASP A 81 21.83 -7.28 -13.79
CA ASP A 81 21.83 -8.63 -13.27
C ASP A 81 20.51 -8.93 -12.54
N LEU A 82 20.29 -10.21 -12.20
CA LEU A 82 19.14 -10.65 -11.43
C LEU A 82 19.52 -10.90 -9.96
N LYS A 83 20.52 -10.15 -9.46
CA LYS A 83 21.04 -10.24 -8.09
C LYS A 83 20.63 -9.04 -7.24
N ASP A 84 19.78 -8.15 -7.78
CA ASP A 84 19.18 -7.06 -7.01
C ASP A 84 18.32 -7.62 -5.87
N PHE A 85 18.16 -6.83 -4.81
CA PHE A 85 17.40 -7.20 -3.62
C PHE A 85 16.73 -5.98 -2.99
N PRO A 86 15.72 -6.18 -2.12
CA PRO A 86 15.07 -5.09 -1.42
C PRO A 86 16.03 -4.20 -0.62
N LEU A 87 15.88 -2.88 -0.77
CA LEU A 87 16.57 -1.86 0.02
C LEU A 87 15.56 -1.09 0.86
N ILE A 88 15.77 -1.08 2.17
CA ILE A 88 14.84 -0.49 3.13
C ILE A 88 15.54 0.65 3.85
N LEU A 89 14.92 1.82 3.83
CA LEU A 89 15.43 2.98 4.57
C LEU A 89 14.74 3.09 5.92
N MET A 90 15.52 3.05 6.99
CA MET A 90 15.06 3.29 8.36
C MET A 90 15.57 4.66 8.82
N SER A 91 14.67 5.56 9.20
CA SER A 91 15.03 6.95 9.54
C SER A 91 14.39 7.42 10.84
N ASN A 92 15.01 8.40 11.50
CA ASN A 92 14.34 9.19 12.56
C ASN A 92 13.57 10.39 12.00
N GLU A 93 13.80 10.74 10.74
CA GLU A 93 13.25 11.96 10.13
C GLU A 93 11.86 11.68 9.52
N THR A 94 10.79 12.00 10.25
CA THR A 94 9.38 11.72 9.88
C THR A 94 8.97 12.32 8.54
N ILE A 95 9.51 13.50 8.20
CA ILE A 95 9.24 14.20 6.93
C ILE A 95 9.64 13.31 5.74
N LYS A 96 10.76 12.59 5.83
CA LYS A 96 11.22 11.68 4.78
C LYS A 96 10.38 10.42 4.64
N VAL A 97 9.55 10.10 5.62
CA VAL A 97 8.63 8.95 5.56
C VAL A 97 7.28 9.39 5.03
N GLN A 98 6.81 10.57 5.45
CA GLN A 98 5.54 11.15 5.02
C GLN A 98 5.57 11.65 3.56
N GLU A 99 6.73 12.13 3.10
CA GLU A 99 6.98 12.55 1.71
C GLU A 99 7.43 11.40 0.79
N PHE A 100 7.27 10.13 1.21
CA PHE A 100 7.45 9.00 0.30
C PHE A 100 6.34 8.98 -0.75
N ASP A 101 6.49 9.87 -1.73
CA ASP A 101 5.77 9.98 -2.98
C ASP A 101 6.86 9.91 -4.05
N LYS A 102 6.81 8.89 -4.91
CA LYS A 102 7.91 8.51 -5.83
C LYS A 102 8.32 9.60 -6.83
N ASP A 103 7.64 10.73 -6.83
CA ASP A 103 7.80 11.77 -7.84
C ASP A 103 8.92 12.78 -7.57
N LEU A 104 9.58 12.83 -6.38
CA LEU A 104 10.43 14.00 -6.08
C LEU A 104 11.79 13.84 -5.37
N THR A 105 12.30 12.68 -4.93
CA THR A 105 13.60 12.65 -4.20
C THR A 105 14.40 11.34 -4.29
N SER A 106 15.60 11.36 -3.69
CA SER A 106 16.50 10.22 -3.36
C SER A 106 15.85 9.01 -2.68
N GLN A 107 14.56 9.07 -2.38
CA GLN A 107 13.77 8.00 -1.79
C GLN A 107 13.27 6.95 -2.80
N ASP A 108 13.21 7.28 -4.11
CA ASP A 108 12.88 6.30 -5.18
C ASP A 108 13.98 5.23 -5.41
N LEU A 109 14.96 5.16 -4.51
CA LEU A 109 15.99 4.12 -4.51
C LEU A 109 15.63 2.94 -3.60
N PHE A 110 14.66 3.13 -2.70
CA PHE A 110 14.28 2.17 -1.67
C PHE A 110 12.91 1.54 -1.94
N ASP A 111 12.79 0.24 -1.69
CA ASP A 111 11.53 -0.50 -1.83
C ASP A 111 10.48 0.00 -0.86
N PHE A 112 10.89 0.39 0.36
CA PHE A 112 10.07 1.18 1.27
C PHE A 112 10.90 1.90 2.32
N VAL A 113 10.28 2.90 2.93
CA VAL A 113 10.83 3.70 4.02
C VAL A 113 9.96 3.50 5.27
N LEU A 114 10.58 3.52 6.44
CA LEU A 114 9.89 3.56 7.74
C LEU A 114 10.67 4.35 8.79
N THR A 115 9.98 4.83 9.81
CA THR A 115 10.66 5.41 10.98
C THR A 115 11.19 4.33 11.92
N LYS A 116 12.20 4.68 12.74
CA LYS A 116 12.65 3.83 13.84
C LYS A 116 11.53 3.54 14.85
N GLU A 117 10.62 4.49 15.04
CA GLU A 117 9.44 4.37 15.91
C GLU A 117 8.41 3.40 15.31
N GLU A 118 8.15 3.47 14.01
CA GLU A 118 7.25 2.55 13.31
C GLU A 118 7.75 1.12 13.40
N PHE A 119 9.06 0.91 13.18
CA PHE A 119 9.68 -0.40 13.39
C PHE A 119 9.50 -0.89 14.83
N SER A 120 9.81 -0.04 15.83
CA SER A 120 9.72 -0.44 17.23
C SER A 120 8.29 -0.75 17.68
N ARG A 121 7.32 -0.02 17.14
CA ARG A 121 5.89 -0.19 17.45
C ARG A 121 5.34 -1.50 16.89
N ASP A 122 5.76 -1.90 15.69
CA ASP A 122 5.20 -3.06 15.00
C ASP A 122 6.25 -3.80 14.17
N LYS A 123 7.13 -4.52 14.89
CA LYS A 123 8.23 -5.30 14.30
C LYS A 123 7.71 -6.46 13.43
N GLN A 124 6.57 -7.03 13.79
CA GLN A 124 5.95 -8.12 13.04
C GLN A 124 5.46 -7.63 11.67
N ARG A 125 4.81 -6.46 11.62
CA ARG A 125 4.42 -5.86 10.34
C ARG A 125 5.62 -5.49 9.46
N PHE A 126 6.73 -5.02 10.07
CA PHE A 126 7.97 -4.82 9.32
C PHE A 126 8.45 -6.14 8.70
N ARG A 127 8.44 -7.23 9.47
CA ARG A 127 8.84 -8.54 9.00
C ARG A 127 7.98 -9.00 7.83
N GLU A 128 6.65 -9.01 7.99
CA GLU A 128 5.72 -9.44 6.95
C GLU A 128 5.89 -8.64 5.66
N LYS A 129 6.09 -7.32 5.79
CA LYS A 129 6.34 -6.45 4.64
C LYS A 129 7.67 -6.78 3.96
N LEU A 130 8.75 -6.95 4.73
CA LEU A 130 10.08 -7.29 4.20
C LEU A 130 10.07 -8.65 3.49
N ASP A 131 9.49 -9.67 4.13
CA ASP A 131 9.32 -11.00 3.56
C ASP A 131 8.56 -10.93 2.23
N ALA A 132 7.49 -10.12 2.16
CA ALA A 132 6.72 -9.95 0.92
C ALA A 132 7.53 -9.29 -0.21
N PHE A 133 8.43 -8.35 0.09
CA PHE A 133 9.34 -7.77 -0.91
C PHE A 133 10.43 -8.74 -1.34
N ILE A 134 10.97 -9.56 -0.44
CA ILE A 134 11.93 -10.62 -0.80
C ILE A 134 11.25 -11.64 -1.72
N ASN A 135 10.07 -12.12 -1.32
CA ASN A 135 9.26 -13.07 -2.07
C ASN A 135 8.88 -12.52 -3.47
N SER A 136 8.63 -11.21 -3.59
CA SER A 136 8.29 -10.62 -4.89
C SER A 136 9.47 -10.69 -5.88
N TYR A 137 10.70 -10.41 -5.43
CA TYR A 137 11.90 -10.49 -6.28
C TYR A 137 12.13 -11.94 -6.73
N GLU A 138 12.06 -12.90 -5.82
CA GLU A 138 12.20 -14.33 -6.14
C GLU A 138 11.12 -14.80 -7.12
N THR A 139 9.89 -14.35 -6.94
CA THR A 139 8.76 -14.67 -7.82
C THR A 139 8.90 -14.06 -9.21
N ILE A 140 9.38 -12.82 -9.30
CA ILE A 140 9.65 -12.15 -10.58
C ILE A 140 10.71 -12.92 -11.37
N VAL A 141 11.80 -13.34 -10.71
CA VAL A 141 12.86 -14.16 -11.33
C VAL A 141 12.29 -15.51 -11.77
N LYS A 142 11.56 -16.22 -10.90
CA LYS A 142 10.95 -17.52 -11.17
C LYS A 142 10.04 -17.48 -12.41
N TYR A 143 9.20 -16.45 -12.52
CA TYR A 143 8.27 -16.29 -13.64
C TYR A 143 8.83 -15.45 -14.79
N LYS A 144 10.14 -15.15 -14.78
CA LYS A 144 10.84 -14.47 -15.88
C LYS A 144 10.15 -13.17 -16.31
N PHE A 145 9.72 -12.35 -15.34
CA PHE A 145 9.04 -11.07 -15.56
C PHE A 145 7.65 -11.19 -16.24
N ASP A 146 7.04 -12.38 -16.26
CA ASP A 146 5.67 -12.57 -16.73
C ASP A 146 4.66 -12.01 -15.71
N LEU A 147 4.20 -10.77 -15.95
CA LEU A 147 3.33 -10.05 -15.04
C LEU A 147 2.09 -10.86 -14.64
N LYS A 148 1.44 -11.55 -15.59
CA LYS A 148 0.20 -12.29 -15.31
C LYS A 148 0.44 -13.39 -14.30
N LYS A 149 1.55 -14.13 -14.43
CA LYS A 149 1.91 -15.18 -13.47
C LYS A 149 2.32 -14.61 -12.13
N ILE A 150 3.02 -13.48 -12.12
CA ILE A 150 3.49 -12.82 -10.89
C ILE A 150 2.31 -12.32 -10.04
N ILE A 151 1.27 -11.77 -10.69
CA ILE A 151 0.07 -11.27 -10.01
C ILE A 151 -1.07 -12.31 -9.95
N GLY A 152 -0.82 -13.57 -10.35
CA GLY A 152 -1.86 -14.62 -10.35
C GLY A 152 -3.12 -14.23 -11.13
N PHE A 153 -2.97 -13.57 -12.29
CA PHE A 153 -4.09 -13.06 -13.07
C PHE A 153 -4.87 -14.18 -13.76
N ASP A 154 -6.19 -14.14 -13.64
CA ASP A 154 -7.11 -15.05 -14.34
C ASP A 154 -7.45 -14.50 -15.73
N ASP A 155 -7.11 -15.26 -16.77
CA ASP A 155 -7.32 -14.88 -18.18
C ASP A 155 -8.79 -14.79 -18.60
N ASN A 156 -9.73 -15.21 -17.75
CA ASN A 156 -11.16 -14.95 -17.95
C ASN A 156 -11.55 -13.47 -17.74
N TYR A 157 -10.63 -12.65 -17.22
CA TYR A 157 -10.84 -11.22 -16.96
C TYR A 157 -9.96 -10.34 -17.85
N ILE A 158 -10.28 -9.05 -17.91
CA ILE A 158 -9.55 -8.09 -18.75
C ILE A 158 -8.66 -7.20 -17.87
N LEU A 159 -7.37 -7.49 -17.85
CA LEU A 159 -6.39 -6.59 -17.24
C LEU A 159 -6.24 -5.33 -18.10
N HIS A 160 -6.33 -4.16 -17.46
CA HIS A 160 -6.21 -2.84 -18.09
C HIS A 160 -4.96 -2.77 -19.00
N SER A 161 -5.15 -2.30 -20.24
CA SER A 161 -4.10 -2.35 -21.28
C SER A 161 -2.83 -1.59 -20.89
N ARG A 162 -2.96 -0.44 -20.21
CA ARG A 162 -1.80 0.32 -19.74
C ARG A 162 -0.98 -0.39 -18.66
N ILE A 163 -1.60 -1.23 -17.83
CA ILE A 163 -0.83 -2.04 -16.86
C ILE A 163 0.11 -2.98 -17.62
N LYS A 164 -0.38 -3.60 -18.70
CA LYS A 164 0.42 -4.50 -19.55
C LYS A 164 1.53 -3.73 -20.26
N SER A 165 1.24 -2.57 -20.83
CA SER A 165 2.26 -1.77 -21.54
C SER A 165 3.34 -1.27 -20.59
N ASP A 166 2.95 -0.77 -19.42
CA ASP A 166 3.87 -0.15 -18.48
C ASP A 166 4.77 -1.23 -17.87
N ALA A 167 4.23 -2.39 -17.51
CA ALA A 167 5.03 -3.54 -17.09
C ALA A 167 5.98 -4.06 -18.18
N ALA A 168 5.53 -4.10 -19.44
CA ALA A 168 6.37 -4.52 -20.56
C ALA A 168 7.50 -3.52 -20.86
N ALA A 169 7.30 -2.23 -20.57
CA ALA A 169 8.31 -1.19 -20.70
C ALA A 169 9.39 -1.27 -19.61
N ILE A 170 9.10 -1.92 -18.47
CA ILE A 170 10.08 -2.15 -17.41
C ILE A 170 11.11 -3.18 -17.89
N SER A 171 12.32 -2.69 -18.17
CA SER A 171 13.41 -3.45 -18.79
C SER A 171 14.06 -4.48 -17.86
N LYS A 172 13.41 -5.62 -17.60
CA LYS A 172 13.90 -6.71 -16.72
C LYS A 172 14.58 -6.21 -15.42
N ASN A 173 14.06 -5.13 -14.85
CA ASN A 173 14.58 -4.55 -13.61
C ASN A 173 13.69 -5.04 -12.45
N LEU A 174 14.30 -5.79 -11.51
CA LEU A 174 13.58 -6.40 -10.39
C LEU A 174 12.94 -5.35 -9.49
N TYR A 175 13.71 -4.36 -9.08
CA TYR A 175 13.24 -3.25 -8.25
C TYR A 175 12.06 -2.52 -8.88
N THR A 176 12.20 -2.08 -10.13
CA THR A 176 11.15 -1.30 -10.80
C THR A 176 9.86 -2.11 -10.96
N LEU A 177 9.95 -3.40 -11.34
CA LEU A 177 8.75 -4.23 -11.50
C LEU A 177 8.10 -4.55 -10.15
N SER A 178 8.88 -4.92 -9.13
CA SER A 178 8.37 -5.15 -7.77
C SER A 178 7.67 -3.90 -7.23
N SER A 179 8.31 -2.75 -7.40
CA SER A 179 7.80 -1.44 -7.00
C SER A 179 6.54 -1.03 -7.76
N PHE A 180 6.45 -1.32 -9.06
CA PHE A 180 5.24 -1.09 -9.85
C PHE A 180 4.09 -1.95 -9.34
N ILE A 181 4.32 -3.24 -9.11
CA ILE A 181 3.28 -4.15 -8.61
C ILE A 181 2.78 -3.69 -7.23
N TYR A 182 3.68 -3.39 -6.30
CA TYR A 182 3.26 -2.97 -4.96
C TYR A 182 2.56 -1.61 -4.98
N TYR A 183 3.20 -0.56 -5.49
CA TYR A 183 2.69 0.82 -5.36
C TYR A 183 1.61 1.19 -6.36
N ASP A 184 1.55 0.50 -7.51
CA ASP A 184 0.65 0.86 -8.59
C ASP A 184 -0.50 -0.12 -8.80
N ILE A 185 -0.38 -1.37 -8.32
CA ILE A 185 -1.41 -2.41 -8.49
C ILE A 185 -2.01 -2.83 -7.15
N VAL A 186 -1.19 -3.34 -6.22
CA VAL A 186 -1.68 -4.04 -5.01
C VAL A 186 -2.06 -3.08 -3.88
N ARG A 187 -1.20 -2.09 -3.57
CA ARG A 187 -1.43 -1.15 -2.48
C ARG A 187 -2.62 -0.19 -2.71
N PRO A 188 -2.77 0.48 -3.87
CA PRO A 188 -3.78 1.52 -4.05
C PRO A 188 -5.20 0.95 -4.16
N ILE A 189 -6.19 1.83 -4.04
CA ILE A 189 -7.59 1.51 -4.37
C ILE A 189 -7.72 1.61 -5.89
N GLY A 190 -8.28 0.59 -6.54
CA GLY A 190 -8.49 0.58 -7.98
C GLY A 190 -8.96 -0.80 -8.45
N ILE A 191 -8.17 -1.42 -9.34
CA ILE A 191 -8.39 -2.81 -9.79
C ILE A 191 -8.38 -3.83 -8.64
N MET A 192 -7.60 -3.54 -7.60
CA MET A 192 -7.61 -4.25 -6.33
C MET A 192 -8.14 -3.33 -5.25
N ILE A 193 -8.81 -3.91 -4.27
CA ILE A 193 -9.34 -3.20 -3.11
C ILE A 193 -9.04 -3.94 -1.83
N GLY A 194 -8.85 -3.17 -0.75
CA GLY A 194 -8.78 -3.70 0.61
C GLY A 194 -10.16 -3.89 1.23
N GLU A 195 -10.20 -4.53 2.40
CA GLU A 195 -11.42 -4.91 3.10
C GLU A 195 -12.32 -3.70 3.44
N ASP A 196 -11.74 -2.56 3.81
CA ASP A 196 -12.50 -1.33 4.11
C ASP A 196 -13.29 -0.83 2.90
N VAL A 197 -12.67 -0.85 1.72
CA VAL A 197 -13.31 -0.43 0.47
C VAL A 197 -14.30 -1.50 0.01
N LEU A 198 -13.99 -2.78 0.20
CA LEU A 198 -14.93 -3.87 -0.08
C LEU A 198 -16.21 -3.72 0.76
N SER A 199 -16.06 -3.48 2.06
CA SER A 199 -17.15 -3.18 2.99
C SER A 199 -17.96 -1.98 2.51
N ALA A 200 -17.30 -0.87 2.16
CA ALA A 200 -17.97 0.32 1.62
C ALA A 200 -18.75 0.03 0.32
N ARG A 201 -18.13 -0.68 -0.64
CA ARG A 201 -18.74 -1.00 -1.94
C ARG A 201 -19.90 -1.99 -1.81
N LEU A 202 -19.82 -2.96 -0.90
CA LEU A 202 -20.93 -3.87 -0.60
C LEU A 202 -22.00 -3.22 0.29
N GLY A 203 -21.69 -2.10 0.96
CA GLY A 203 -22.61 -1.42 1.88
C GLY A 203 -22.79 -2.15 3.22
N VAL A 204 -21.93 -3.12 3.53
CA VAL A 204 -22.05 -4.00 4.71
C VAL A 204 -21.00 -3.64 5.75
N SER A 205 -21.41 -3.48 7.01
CA SER A 205 -20.50 -3.25 8.13
C SER A 205 -19.64 -4.49 8.41
N LYS A 206 -18.33 -4.28 8.62
CA LYS A 206 -17.41 -5.36 9.04
C LYS A 206 -17.74 -5.95 10.41
N GLU A 207 -18.48 -5.20 11.22
CA GLU A 207 -18.96 -5.64 12.55
C GLU A 207 -20.20 -6.53 12.46
N SER A 208 -20.70 -6.80 11.25
CA SER A 208 -21.82 -7.73 11.03
C SER A 208 -21.45 -9.16 11.47
N GLY A 209 -22.35 -9.86 12.16
CA GLY A 209 -22.12 -11.23 12.62
C GLY A 209 -21.81 -12.22 11.48
N ASP A 210 -22.38 -11.97 10.30
CA ASP A 210 -22.18 -12.78 9.10
C ASP A 210 -21.08 -12.25 8.16
N TRP A 211 -20.30 -11.23 8.53
CA TRP A 211 -19.28 -10.62 7.65
C TRP A 211 -18.25 -11.65 7.15
N LYS A 212 -17.71 -12.49 8.03
CA LYS A 212 -16.75 -13.53 7.64
C LYS A 212 -17.34 -14.55 6.67
N LYS A 213 -18.59 -14.96 6.87
CA LYS A 213 -19.29 -15.88 5.95
C LYS A 213 -19.52 -15.23 4.59
N LEU A 214 -19.79 -13.93 4.56
CA LEU A 214 -19.87 -13.20 3.30
C LEU A 214 -18.53 -13.20 2.57
N LEU A 215 -17.41 -13.01 3.28
CA LEU A 215 -16.07 -13.12 2.68
C LEU A 215 -15.78 -14.53 2.13
N GLU A 216 -16.24 -15.59 2.82
CA GLU A 216 -16.13 -16.98 2.33
C GLU A 216 -16.90 -17.19 1.01
N ILE A 217 -18.08 -16.58 0.84
CA ILE A 217 -18.86 -16.68 -0.41
C ILE A 217 -18.12 -16.07 -1.61
N ILE A 218 -17.28 -15.07 -1.37
CA ILE A 218 -16.52 -14.35 -2.41
C ILE A 218 -15.04 -14.68 -2.40
N ASP A 219 -14.63 -15.80 -1.78
CA ASP A 219 -13.22 -16.19 -1.63
C ASP A 219 -12.45 -16.25 -2.97
N SER A 220 -13.12 -16.70 -4.03
CA SER A 220 -12.59 -16.79 -5.40
C SER A 220 -12.15 -15.44 -6.00
N SER A 221 -12.58 -14.34 -5.38
CA SER A 221 -12.21 -12.98 -5.74
C SER A 221 -10.94 -12.47 -5.03
N ILE A 222 -10.43 -13.20 -4.04
CA ILE A 222 -9.19 -12.85 -3.33
C ILE A 222 -8.01 -12.88 -4.29
N TYR A 223 -7.09 -11.93 -4.09
CA TYR A 223 -5.82 -11.84 -4.79
C TYR A 223 -4.77 -12.71 -4.12
N GLU A 224 -4.12 -13.57 -4.90
CA GLU A 224 -3.12 -14.55 -4.42
C GLU A 224 -1.72 -14.34 -5.01
N GLY A 225 -1.51 -13.27 -5.79
CA GLY A 225 -0.21 -12.97 -6.37
C GLY A 225 0.82 -12.47 -5.34
N VAL A 226 1.97 -11.97 -5.81
CA VAL A 226 2.98 -11.37 -4.92
C VAL A 226 2.38 -10.29 -4.02
N PHE A 227 2.88 -10.19 -2.78
CA PHE A 227 2.37 -9.34 -1.69
C PHE A 227 1.02 -9.76 -1.07
N SER A 228 0.34 -10.81 -1.55
CA SER A 228 -0.92 -11.28 -0.95
C SER A 228 -0.80 -11.72 0.51
N GLU A 229 0.35 -12.29 0.88
CA GLU A 229 0.66 -12.71 2.26
C GLU A 229 0.74 -11.53 3.26
N TYR A 230 1.05 -10.33 2.76
CA TYR A 230 1.16 -9.12 3.57
C TYR A 230 -0.08 -8.20 3.45
N LEU A 231 -0.70 -8.16 2.26
CA LEU A 231 -1.88 -7.34 2.00
C LEU A 231 -2.98 -8.19 1.38
N THR A 232 -3.98 -8.54 2.19
CA THR A 232 -5.22 -9.11 1.68
C THR A 232 -5.92 -8.10 0.77
N ARG A 233 -6.21 -8.56 -0.45
CA ARG A 233 -6.82 -7.76 -1.51
C ARG A 233 -7.85 -8.61 -2.25
N TRP A 234 -8.82 -7.92 -2.84
CA TRP A 234 -9.85 -8.51 -3.69
C TRP A 234 -9.79 -7.86 -5.07
N TRP A 235 -9.97 -8.66 -6.11
CA TRP A 235 -10.14 -8.19 -7.47
C TRP A 235 -11.53 -7.58 -7.63
N MET A 236 -11.61 -6.27 -7.91
CA MET A 236 -12.92 -5.64 -8.02
C MET A 236 -13.74 -6.23 -9.17
N ASP A 237 -13.11 -6.54 -10.31
CA ASP A 237 -13.83 -7.10 -11.46
C ASP A 237 -14.47 -8.45 -11.12
N LYS A 238 -13.82 -9.25 -10.27
CA LYS A 238 -14.38 -10.51 -9.77
C LYS A 238 -15.58 -10.26 -8.87
N ILE A 239 -15.52 -9.27 -7.98
CA ILE A 239 -16.64 -8.84 -7.13
C ILE A 239 -17.82 -8.35 -7.97
N ILE A 240 -17.57 -7.51 -8.98
CA ILE A 240 -18.63 -6.99 -9.87
C ILE A 240 -19.28 -8.14 -10.64
N LYS A 241 -18.47 -9.06 -11.17
CA LYS A 241 -18.99 -10.24 -11.87
C LYS A 241 -19.85 -11.10 -10.96
N TRP A 242 -19.35 -11.45 -9.76
CA TRP A 242 -20.12 -12.20 -8.76
C TRP A 242 -21.45 -11.51 -8.42
N TRP A 243 -21.43 -10.19 -8.19
CA TRP A 243 -22.65 -9.43 -7.91
C TRP A 243 -23.68 -9.56 -9.03
N ASN A 244 -23.24 -9.38 -10.28
CA ASN A 244 -24.14 -9.42 -11.44
C ASN A 244 -24.67 -10.84 -11.71
N ASP A 245 -23.86 -11.87 -11.48
CA ASP A 245 -24.21 -13.25 -11.77
C ASP A 245 -25.10 -13.85 -10.66
N GLU A 246 -24.76 -13.61 -9.38
CA GLU A 246 -25.37 -14.31 -8.24
C GLU A 246 -26.35 -13.46 -7.42
N ILE A 247 -26.14 -12.14 -7.33
CA ILE A 247 -26.93 -11.28 -6.43
C ILE A 247 -28.06 -10.58 -7.18
N SER A 248 -27.74 -9.81 -8.22
CA SER A 248 -28.76 -9.05 -8.95
C SER A 248 -28.44 -8.90 -10.43
N PRO A 249 -28.88 -9.85 -11.26
CA PRO A 249 -28.79 -9.73 -12.72
C PRO A 249 -29.57 -8.51 -13.20
N GLY A 250 -28.86 -7.48 -13.66
CA GLY A 250 -29.43 -6.26 -14.25
C GLY A 250 -29.46 -5.03 -13.34
N VAL A 251 -29.13 -5.15 -12.05
CA VAL A 251 -28.97 -3.99 -11.16
C VAL A 251 -27.53 -3.85 -10.72
N SER A 252 -26.89 -2.78 -11.16
CA SER A 252 -25.50 -2.49 -10.82
C SER A 252 -25.32 -2.27 -9.32
N LEU A 253 -24.25 -2.84 -8.75
CA LEU A 253 -23.84 -2.58 -7.37
C LEU A 253 -23.75 -1.07 -7.06
N ARG A 254 -23.27 -0.27 -8.04
CA ARG A 254 -23.04 1.17 -7.87
C ARG A 254 -24.33 1.98 -7.74
N SER A 255 -25.44 1.52 -8.32
CA SER A 255 -26.71 2.28 -8.33
C SER A 255 -27.51 2.16 -7.04
N LEU A 256 -27.12 1.23 -6.16
CA LEU A 256 -27.82 0.94 -4.92
C LEU A 256 -27.16 1.63 -3.72
N ASN A 257 -27.98 1.94 -2.72
CA ASN A 257 -27.51 2.40 -1.43
C ASN A 257 -27.15 1.21 -0.51
N ALA A 258 -26.55 1.48 0.66
CA ALA A 258 -26.11 0.45 1.58
C ALA A 258 -27.25 -0.50 2.05
N GLU A 259 -28.43 0.03 2.36
CA GLU A 259 -29.57 -0.77 2.84
C GLU A 259 -30.06 -1.72 1.75
N GLU A 260 -30.28 -1.20 0.55
CA GLU A 260 -30.72 -1.99 -0.61
C GLU A 260 -29.72 -3.11 -0.95
N ARG A 261 -28.40 -2.81 -0.88
CA ARG A 261 -27.36 -3.83 -1.11
C ARG A 261 -27.43 -4.94 -0.07
N VAL A 262 -27.57 -4.59 1.21
CA VAL A 262 -27.65 -5.57 2.29
C VAL A 262 -28.91 -6.41 2.18
N GLU A 263 -30.06 -5.83 1.86
CA GLU A 263 -31.30 -6.58 1.66
C GLU A 263 -31.17 -7.62 0.55
N LEU A 264 -30.60 -7.23 -0.60
CA LEU A 264 -30.34 -8.17 -1.71
C LEU A 264 -29.39 -9.28 -1.28
N LEU A 265 -28.28 -8.93 -0.63
CA LEU A 265 -27.32 -9.90 -0.11
C LEU A 265 -27.98 -10.91 0.83
N LYS A 266 -28.77 -10.46 1.82
CA LYS A 266 -29.50 -11.34 2.72
C LYS A 266 -30.44 -12.27 1.97
N SER A 267 -31.20 -11.72 1.02
CA SER A 267 -32.19 -12.49 0.25
C SER A 267 -31.57 -13.58 -0.61
N LYS A 268 -30.36 -13.36 -1.14
CA LYS A 268 -29.68 -14.26 -2.08
C LYS A 268 -28.74 -15.25 -1.42
N THR A 269 -28.06 -14.83 -0.37
CA THR A 269 -27.07 -15.65 0.34
C THR A 269 -27.67 -16.41 1.53
N GLY A 270 -28.83 -15.96 2.04
CA GLY A 270 -29.43 -16.50 3.26
C GLY A 270 -28.75 -16.04 4.57
N LEU A 271 -27.73 -15.17 4.49
CA LEU A 271 -27.11 -14.54 5.64
C LEU A 271 -28.12 -13.58 6.31
N LYS A 272 -28.24 -13.61 7.63
CA LYS A 272 -29.29 -12.87 8.37
C LYS A 272 -28.73 -11.71 9.17
N GLU A 273 -27.48 -11.82 9.60
CA GLU A 273 -26.82 -10.90 10.54
C GLU A 273 -25.94 -9.86 9.82
N LEU A 274 -26.19 -9.60 8.53
CA LEU A 274 -25.59 -8.47 7.81
C LEU A 274 -26.21 -7.15 8.25
N VAL A 275 -25.39 -6.15 8.54
CA VAL A 275 -25.81 -4.82 8.97
C VAL A 275 -25.35 -3.81 7.93
N PRO A 276 -26.24 -2.94 7.41
CA PRO A 276 -25.84 -1.90 6.48
C PRO A 276 -24.91 -0.88 7.15
N LEU A 277 -23.98 -0.33 6.37
CA LEU A 277 -23.18 0.81 6.79
C LEU A 277 -24.05 2.05 6.97
N THR A 278 -23.72 2.87 7.96
CA THR A 278 -24.42 4.11 8.26
C THR A 278 -23.64 5.33 7.79
N LYS A 279 -24.36 6.42 7.55
CA LYS A 279 -23.79 7.70 7.11
C LYS A 279 -23.01 8.37 8.24
N THR A 280 -21.94 9.06 7.88
CA THR A 280 -21.28 10.01 8.81
C THR A 280 -22.11 11.29 8.94
N LYS A 281 -21.76 12.15 9.91
CA LYS A 281 -22.51 13.37 10.26
C LYS A 281 -22.83 14.25 9.04
N HIS A 282 -21.84 14.45 8.15
CA HIS A 282 -21.98 15.32 6.98
C HIS A 282 -22.24 14.55 5.67
N SER A 283 -22.43 13.23 5.71
CA SER A 283 -22.74 12.44 4.51
C SER A 283 -24.24 12.50 4.22
N LEU A 284 -24.61 12.80 2.97
CA LEU A 284 -25.99 12.86 2.51
C LEU A 284 -26.44 11.50 1.95
N SER A 285 -25.56 10.86 1.20
CA SER A 285 -25.74 9.58 0.52
C SER A 285 -25.23 8.41 1.36
N SER A 286 -25.88 7.25 1.22
CA SER A 286 -25.39 5.95 1.69
C SER A 286 -24.97 5.04 0.53
N SER A 287 -24.84 5.58 -0.69
CA SER A 287 -24.32 4.87 -1.88
C SER A 287 -22.79 4.85 -1.89
N PHE A 288 -22.21 4.39 -0.77
CA PHE A 288 -20.77 4.36 -0.55
C PHE A 288 -20.02 3.59 -1.65
N TRP A 289 -18.80 4.03 -1.94
CA TRP A 289 -17.95 3.40 -2.97
C TRP A 289 -16.46 3.45 -2.68
N THR A 290 -16.07 4.46 -1.93
CA THR A 290 -14.70 4.66 -1.47
C THR A 290 -14.72 4.84 0.05
N ILE A 291 -13.55 5.13 0.60
CA ILE A 291 -13.37 5.46 2.01
C ILE A 291 -12.71 6.83 2.13
N CYS A 292 -12.98 7.52 3.23
CA CYS A 292 -12.22 8.71 3.60
C CYS A 292 -10.75 8.34 3.83
N LYS A 293 -9.84 9.01 3.12
CA LYS A 293 -8.39 8.79 3.21
C LYS A 293 -7.83 8.97 4.61
N HIS A 294 -8.46 9.83 5.43
CA HIS A 294 -8.02 10.09 6.79
C HIS A 294 -8.63 9.10 7.79
N SER A 295 -9.95 8.97 7.82
CA SER A 295 -10.66 8.22 8.87
C SER A 295 -10.95 6.76 8.53
N GLY A 296 -10.79 6.36 7.26
CA GLY A 296 -11.14 5.02 6.76
C GLY A 296 -12.65 4.76 6.69
N GLN A 297 -13.49 5.73 7.06
CA GLN A 297 -14.95 5.59 7.05
C GLN A 297 -15.50 5.53 5.62
N PRO A 298 -16.61 4.80 5.39
CA PRO A 298 -17.22 4.71 4.07
C PRO A 298 -17.70 6.07 3.59
N LEU A 299 -17.51 6.32 2.29
CA LEU A 299 -17.78 7.62 1.67
C LEU A 299 -18.34 7.42 0.26
N ASP A 300 -19.37 8.20 -0.06
CA ASP A 300 -19.78 8.40 -1.43
C ASP A 300 -18.91 9.53 -2.02
N PRO A 301 -18.21 9.32 -3.15
CA PRO A 301 -17.48 10.37 -3.85
C PRO A 301 -18.24 11.69 -4.06
N PHE A 302 -19.58 11.67 -4.15
CA PHE A 302 -20.39 12.90 -4.27
C PHE A 302 -20.41 13.75 -2.99
N ASP A 303 -20.26 13.13 -1.82
CA ASP A 303 -20.20 13.80 -0.52
C ASP A 303 -18.74 14.05 -0.07
N GLY A 304 -17.78 13.49 -0.81
CA GLY A 304 -16.36 13.55 -0.51
C GLY A 304 -15.65 14.73 -1.18
N ILE A 305 -14.56 15.17 -0.55
CA ILE A 305 -13.66 16.18 -1.10
C ILE A 305 -12.52 15.45 -1.81
N GLU A 306 -12.50 15.55 -3.14
CA GLU A 306 -11.48 14.93 -3.98
C GLU A 306 -10.10 15.55 -3.70
N LEU A 307 -9.09 14.71 -3.47
CA LEU A 307 -7.71 15.15 -3.32
C LEU A 307 -7.05 15.34 -4.69
N LEU A 308 -6.50 16.53 -4.90
CA LEU A 308 -5.78 16.94 -6.12
C LEU A 308 -4.44 16.21 -6.22
N LYS A 309 -4.42 15.10 -6.96
CA LYS A 309 -3.23 14.31 -7.29
C LYS A 309 -3.31 13.79 -8.72
N THR A 310 -2.18 13.33 -9.24
CA THR A 310 -2.13 12.58 -10.49
C THR A 310 -2.44 11.11 -10.21
N TYR A 311 -3.45 10.57 -10.86
CA TYR A 311 -3.84 9.16 -10.72
C TYR A 311 -3.54 8.40 -12.01
N LEU A 312 -3.03 7.16 -11.86
CA LEU A 312 -2.97 6.24 -12.98
C LEU A 312 -4.39 5.81 -13.38
N PRO A 313 -4.66 5.49 -14.65
CA PRO A 313 -6.02 5.23 -15.14
C PRO A 313 -6.76 4.07 -14.46
N TRP A 314 -6.05 3.18 -13.79
CA TRP A 314 -6.60 2.02 -13.08
C TRP A 314 -6.63 2.22 -11.55
N LYS A 315 -6.31 3.42 -11.06
CA LYS A 315 -6.41 3.81 -9.66
C LYS A 315 -7.64 4.69 -9.46
N ASP A 316 -8.34 4.45 -8.37
CA ASP A 316 -9.40 5.32 -7.91
C ASP A 316 -8.81 6.63 -7.36
N LYS A 317 -9.60 7.70 -7.48
CA LYS A 317 -9.30 8.98 -6.84
C LYS A 317 -9.45 8.87 -5.32
N GLU A 318 -8.62 9.60 -4.59
CA GLU A 318 -8.70 9.67 -3.13
C GLU A 318 -9.61 10.82 -2.69
N TYR A 319 -10.36 10.60 -1.61
CA TYR A 319 -11.30 11.56 -1.06
C TYR A 319 -11.11 11.67 0.46
N ILE A 320 -11.41 12.83 1.04
CA ILE A 320 -11.64 12.97 2.49
C ILE A 320 -13.09 13.36 2.74
N SER A 321 -13.66 12.92 3.87
CA SER A 321 -14.97 13.40 4.28
C SER A 321 -14.88 14.84 4.77
N ILE A 322 -16.01 15.56 4.79
CA ILE A 322 -16.11 16.90 5.38
C ILE A 322 -15.67 16.86 6.85
N ASP A 323 -16.07 15.83 7.60
CA ASP A 323 -15.65 15.62 8.99
C ASP A 323 -14.12 15.65 9.15
N SER A 324 -13.42 14.87 8.33
CA SER A 324 -11.95 14.81 8.37
C SER A 324 -11.29 16.08 7.84
N ALA A 325 -11.90 16.74 6.85
CA ALA A 325 -11.41 18.02 6.36
C ALA A 325 -11.49 19.12 7.42
N LEU A 326 -12.52 19.11 8.27
CA LEU A 326 -12.67 20.04 9.39
C LEU A 326 -11.64 19.78 10.49
N GLU A 327 -11.36 18.52 10.80
CA GLU A 327 -10.41 18.13 11.85
C GLU A 327 -8.95 18.34 11.44
N LYS A 328 -8.60 18.02 10.18
CA LYS A 328 -7.22 17.94 9.68
C LYS A 328 -6.96 18.83 8.48
N MET A 329 -7.60 20.00 8.42
CA MET A 329 -7.46 20.93 7.30
C MET A 329 -6.00 21.26 6.98
N ASP A 330 -5.15 21.43 8.00
CA ASP A 330 -3.74 21.79 7.80
C ASP A 330 -2.94 20.73 7.04
N ASP A 331 -3.26 19.45 7.23
CA ASP A 331 -2.59 18.33 6.58
C ASP A 331 -2.97 18.23 5.10
N TYR A 332 -4.22 18.58 4.76
CA TYR A 332 -4.76 18.40 3.40
C TYR A 332 -4.89 19.70 2.61
N LYS A 333 -4.64 20.88 3.19
CA LYS A 333 -4.89 22.17 2.53
C LYS A 333 -4.20 22.32 1.18
N LEU A 334 -3.03 21.72 0.94
CA LEU A 334 -2.37 21.83 -0.36
C LEU A 334 -2.97 20.90 -1.42
N LEU A 335 -3.71 19.87 -0.99
CA LEU A 335 -4.32 18.85 -1.83
C LEU A 335 -5.81 19.11 -2.10
N ILE A 336 -6.40 20.18 -1.56
CA ILE A 336 -7.82 20.52 -1.73
C ILE A 336 -7.97 21.74 -2.65
N SER A 337 -8.96 21.69 -3.55
CA SER A 337 -9.26 22.78 -4.47
C SER A 337 -9.70 24.06 -3.73
N LYS A 338 -9.58 25.22 -4.40
CA LYS A 338 -10.05 26.49 -3.83
C LYS A 338 -11.57 26.51 -3.63
N ILE A 339 -12.32 25.80 -4.48
CA ILE A 339 -13.78 25.72 -4.43
C ILE A 339 -14.19 24.92 -3.19
N ASP A 340 -13.60 23.76 -2.98
CA ASP A 340 -13.93 22.89 -1.84
C ASP A 340 -13.52 23.53 -0.51
N LYS A 341 -12.38 24.23 -0.46
CA LYS A 341 -12.01 25.04 0.72
C LYS A 341 -13.05 26.08 1.08
N LYS A 342 -13.68 26.70 0.08
CA LYS A 342 -14.75 27.67 0.31
C LYS A 342 -15.99 26.95 0.86
N ALA A 343 -16.39 25.83 0.24
CA ALA A 343 -17.52 25.05 0.72
C ALA A 343 -17.36 24.59 2.18
N ILE A 344 -16.15 24.13 2.57
CA ILE A 344 -15.85 23.77 3.96
C ILE A 344 -16.02 24.99 4.89
N ARG A 345 -15.51 26.17 4.51
CA ARG A 345 -15.65 27.40 5.33
C ARG A 345 -17.11 27.79 5.51
N ASP A 346 -17.90 27.73 4.44
CA ASP A 346 -19.33 28.06 4.48
C ASP A 346 -20.09 27.10 5.44
N ILE A 347 -19.66 25.83 5.54
CA ILE A 347 -20.21 24.87 6.51
C ILE A 347 -19.82 25.28 7.94
N VAL A 348 -18.55 25.61 8.19
CA VAL A 348 -18.08 26.07 9.51
C VAL A 348 -18.83 27.32 9.98
N GLU A 349 -19.03 28.28 9.08
CA GLU A 349 -19.78 29.51 9.39
C GLU A 349 -21.23 29.20 9.77
N LYS A 350 -21.91 28.31 9.03
CA LYS A 350 -23.27 27.87 9.35
C LYS A 350 -23.37 27.16 10.70
N GLU A 351 -22.41 26.28 11.02
CA GLU A 351 -22.40 25.59 12.31
C GLU A 351 -22.21 26.55 13.48
N ARG A 352 -21.37 27.59 13.31
CA ARG A 352 -21.17 28.64 14.34
C ARG A 352 -22.37 29.57 14.52
N THR A 353 -23.16 29.78 13.47
CA THR A 353 -24.38 30.61 13.57
C THR A 353 -25.58 29.86 14.16
N ASN A 354 -25.56 28.52 14.13
CA ASN A 354 -26.66 27.66 14.57
C ASN A 354 -26.41 26.97 15.93
N GLY A 355 -25.24 27.14 16.53
CA GLY A 355 -24.90 26.69 17.89
C GLY A 355 -24.86 27.87 18.84
#